data_AF-W4GA50-F1
#
_entry.id   AF-W4GA50-F1
#
_cell.length_a   1.000
_cell.length_b   1.000
_cell.length_c   1.000
_cell.angle_alpha   90.00
_cell.angle_beta   90.00
_cell.angle_gamma   90.00
#
_symmetry.space_group_name_H-M   'P 1'
#
loop_
_entity.id
_entity.type
_entity.pdbx_description
1 polymer ?
#
loop_
_entity_poly.entity_id
_entity_poly.type
_entity_poly.pdbx_seq_one_letter_code
_entity_poly.pdbx_strand_id
1 'polypeptide(L)'
;MRSHLTEALAAMEAPFEPDEVEPPSSPHKPTKEYVLDMVKRRLCLDSPGWTVPMIHFLNEDEHCAAFLSFITLLEPSLDDDIESFLLDGPSHSHMKGPRVPRDDTDVTDALKRSYRATMLMAGEDTSDAVLLLLQSKARLMTKCLFPIFQANSSGNLRHGCKILDKLTRSHLNDVQQVVGANGRTCGRYMQSLLEHIEHPHVSELFLTMICKPHNAALLRVYLSPPATKVMFYKALADIKIILLIAHHICDTQYDEVHAIAAADVLLELLDRLAADDFGAIVLEPLSHSTQLLESLVTTALTPEGGKSPASYLAPPCGRRTAAIRCLLGLLEKAAQDQVVGPPTSPYQSFGSTVVNLVPNQLHVAKSFVFGRVQAHLPEILTYLQKQFTSQQQQQHVAGCDHGVRHTAYTVSHPFTEFRLLLVQMLVALVEHDAAHLAMFFSVDVWRILVAWFVQYPHTNLYHHAFYRLVFLALRTNDSVVLKPLLQHAKLVTTLIDVYRKDPTASSRGYILQACNAIRYIYILSFY
;
A
#
# COMPACT_ATOMS: atom_id res chain seq x y z
N MET A 1 -17.83 -48.91 -36.37
CA MET A 1 -17.57 -47.52 -35.96
C MET A 1 -18.72 -47.03 -35.09
N ARG A 2 -18.66 -47.35 -33.79
CA ARG A 2 -19.48 -46.69 -32.76
C ARG A 2 -18.57 -45.65 -32.11
N SER A 3 -19.15 -44.48 -31.80
CA SER A 3 -18.44 -43.29 -31.36
C SER A 3 -17.95 -43.43 -29.91
N HIS A 4 -16.67 -43.12 -29.64
CA HIS A 4 -16.10 -43.03 -28.29
C HIS A 4 -16.89 -42.09 -27.35
N LEU A 5 -17.74 -41.21 -27.89
CA LEU A 5 -18.66 -40.37 -27.13
C LEU A 5 -19.80 -41.18 -26.49
N THR A 6 -20.25 -42.25 -27.16
CA THR A 6 -21.35 -43.11 -26.68
C THR A 6 -20.86 -44.08 -25.60
N GLU A 7 -19.61 -44.52 -25.66
CA GLU A 7 -18.96 -45.32 -24.59
C GLU A 7 -18.66 -44.48 -23.34
N ALA A 8 -18.27 -43.21 -23.50
CA ALA A 8 -18.05 -42.30 -22.38
C ALA A 8 -19.37 -41.88 -21.68
N LEU A 9 -20.47 -41.75 -22.42
CA LEU A 9 -21.81 -41.50 -21.86
C LEU A 9 -22.38 -42.75 -21.17
N ALA A 10 -22.15 -43.95 -21.71
CA ALA A 10 -22.58 -45.20 -21.08
C ALA A 10 -21.85 -45.48 -19.75
N ALA A 11 -20.60 -45.04 -19.60
CA ALA A 11 -19.87 -45.10 -18.33
C ALA A 11 -20.42 -44.14 -17.26
N MET A 12 -21.30 -43.19 -17.62
CA MET A 12 -21.96 -42.27 -16.68
C MET A 12 -23.36 -42.71 -16.22
N GLU A 13 -23.95 -43.77 -16.79
CA GLU A 13 -25.30 -44.24 -16.44
C GLU A 13 -25.35 -45.64 -15.77
N ALA A 14 -24.22 -46.33 -15.59
CA ALA A 14 -24.21 -47.63 -14.94
C ALA A 14 -24.31 -47.49 -13.40
N PRO A 15 -25.32 -48.12 -12.74
CA PRO A 15 -25.16 -48.49 -11.34
C PRO A 15 -23.99 -49.47 -11.25
N PHE A 16 -23.10 -49.27 -10.28
CA PHE A 16 -22.01 -50.22 -10.00
C PHE A 16 -22.59 -51.65 -9.86
N GLU A 17 -22.20 -52.56 -10.75
CA GLU A 17 -22.22 -53.98 -10.42
C GLU A 17 -21.11 -54.21 -9.39
N PRO A 18 -21.42 -54.81 -8.22
CA PRO A 18 -20.41 -55.12 -7.23
C PRO A 18 -19.62 -56.34 -7.70
N ASP A 19 -18.46 -56.11 -8.30
CA ASP A 19 -17.49 -57.19 -8.48
C ASP A 19 -17.09 -57.72 -7.09
N GLU A 20 -17.14 -59.04 -6.97
CA GLU A 20 -16.98 -59.85 -5.77
C GLU A 20 -15.75 -59.47 -4.94
N VAL A 21 -15.98 -58.64 -3.92
CA VAL A 21 -15.11 -58.53 -2.75
C VAL A 21 -16.02 -58.69 -1.54
N GLU A 22 -15.75 -59.72 -0.74
CA GLU A 22 -16.42 -59.93 0.55
C GLU A 22 -16.50 -58.62 1.33
N PRO A 23 -17.65 -58.28 1.94
CA PRO A 23 -17.87 -56.96 2.51
C PRO A 23 -16.90 -56.72 3.67
N PRO A 24 -15.98 -55.73 3.60
CA PRO A 24 -15.28 -55.29 4.78
C PRO A 24 -16.29 -54.56 5.67
N SER A 25 -16.43 -55.07 6.89
CA SER A 25 -17.25 -54.50 7.95
C SER A 25 -16.68 -53.15 8.42
N SER A 26 -16.98 -52.06 7.71
CA SER A 26 -17.06 -50.65 8.17
C SER A 26 -17.05 -49.70 6.96
N PRO A 27 -17.67 -48.51 7.04
CA PRO A 27 -17.57 -47.52 5.96
C PRO A 27 -16.13 -46.98 5.92
N HIS A 28 -15.29 -47.53 5.06
CA HIS A 28 -13.95 -46.99 4.83
C HIS A 28 -14.06 -45.58 4.25
N LYS A 29 -13.60 -44.57 5.00
CA LYS A 29 -13.39 -43.22 4.47
C LYS A 29 -12.45 -43.31 3.25
N PRO A 30 -12.73 -42.61 2.14
CA PRO A 30 -11.84 -42.60 0.99
C PRO A 30 -10.44 -42.14 1.40
N THR A 31 -9.40 -42.76 0.85
CA THR A 31 -8.01 -42.38 1.11
C THR A 31 -7.70 -40.99 0.51
N LYS A 32 -6.75 -40.26 1.09
CA LYS A 32 -6.31 -38.94 0.57
C LYS A 32 -5.94 -38.99 -0.92
N GLU A 33 -5.26 -40.06 -1.34
CA GLU A 33 -4.85 -40.28 -2.72
C GLU A 33 -6.05 -40.40 -3.67
N TYR A 34 -7.10 -41.12 -3.24
CA TYR A 34 -8.33 -41.26 -4.01
C TYR A 34 -9.03 -39.91 -4.21
N VAL A 35 -9.12 -39.10 -3.14
CA VAL A 35 -9.71 -37.75 -3.18
C VAL A 35 -8.93 -36.84 -4.15
N LEU A 36 -7.59 -36.85 -4.06
CA LEU A 36 -6.74 -36.06 -4.96
C LEU A 36 -6.86 -36.50 -6.42
N ASP A 37 -6.88 -37.80 -6.69
CA ASP A 37 -7.00 -38.31 -8.06
C ASP A 37 -8.33 -37.92 -8.68
N MET A 38 -9.43 -37.98 -7.92
CA MET A 38 -10.74 -37.57 -8.41
C MET A 38 -10.79 -36.07 -8.73
N VAL A 39 -10.26 -35.21 -7.86
CA VAL A 39 -10.14 -33.76 -8.14
C VAL A 39 -9.27 -33.52 -9.37
N LYS A 40 -8.13 -34.20 -9.45
CA LYS A 40 -7.17 -34.07 -10.56
C LYS A 40 -7.83 -34.44 -11.90
N ARG A 41 -8.51 -35.58 -11.99
CA ARG A 41 -9.24 -36.00 -13.19
C ARG A 41 -10.23 -34.93 -13.64
N ARG A 42 -10.94 -34.31 -12.70
CA ARG A 42 -11.90 -33.24 -13.00
C ARG A 42 -11.21 -31.98 -13.52
N LEU A 43 -10.12 -31.54 -12.88
CA LEU A 43 -9.35 -30.37 -13.31
C LEU A 43 -8.56 -30.62 -14.61
N CYS A 44 -8.37 -31.87 -15.01
CA CYS A 44 -7.74 -32.24 -16.28
C CYS A 44 -8.69 -32.13 -17.49
N LEU A 45 -10.01 -32.04 -17.29
CA LEU A 45 -10.97 -31.79 -18.38
C LEU A 45 -10.66 -30.47 -19.10
N ASP A 46 -10.93 -30.41 -20.41
CA ASP A 46 -10.66 -29.21 -21.23
C ASP A 46 -11.44 -27.97 -20.75
N SER A 47 -12.68 -28.18 -20.30
CA SER A 47 -13.55 -27.16 -19.73
C SER A 47 -14.25 -27.69 -18.46
N PRO A 48 -13.61 -27.62 -17.27
CA PRO A 48 -14.25 -28.04 -16.04
C PRO A 48 -15.36 -27.05 -15.67
N GLY A 49 -16.58 -27.55 -15.52
CA GLY A 49 -17.75 -26.78 -15.08
C GLY A 49 -18.40 -27.35 -13.82
N TRP A 50 -19.27 -26.56 -13.19
CA TRP A 50 -20.07 -27.00 -12.05
C TRP A 50 -21.04 -28.10 -12.48
N THR A 51 -21.11 -29.15 -11.66
CA THR A 51 -22.09 -30.26 -11.83
C THR A 51 -22.63 -30.63 -10.46
N VAL A 52 -23.85 -31.16 -10.40
CA VAL A 52 -24.49 -31.55 -9.12
C VAL A 52 -23.61 -32.53 -8.31
N PRO A 53 -23.00 -33.57 -8.90
CA PRO A 53 -22.10 -34.46 -8.16
C PRO A 53 -20.87 -33.73 -7.58
N MET A 54 -20.34 -32.74 -8.31
CA MET A 54 -19.19 -31.96 -7.85
C MET A 54 -19.56 -31.05 -6.68
N ILE A 55 -20.75 -30.44 -6.70
CA ILE A 55 -21.24 -29.61 -5.60
C ILE A 55 -21.42 -30.48 -4.35
N HIS A 56 -22.04 -31.66 -4.49
CA HIS A 56 -22.19 -32.62 -3.39
C HIS A 56 -20.83 -33.08 -2.87
N PHE A 57 -19.88 -33.37 -3.76
CA PHE A 57 -18.53 -33.78 -3.38
C PHE A 57 -17.77 -32.70 -2.61
N LEU A 58 -17.78 -31.45 -3.09
CA LEU A 58 -17.12 -30.31 -2.43
C LEU A 58 -17.85 -29.80 -1.18
N ASN A 59 -19.08 -30.29 -0.93
CA ASN A 59 -19.79 -29.99 0.30
C ASN A 59 -19.20 -30.72 1.53
N GLU A 60 -18.30 -31.69 1.33
CA GLU A 60 -17.48 -32.25 2.40
C GLU A 60 -16.22 -31.40 2.63
N ASP A 61 -15.89 -31.13 3.89
CA ASP A 61 -14.80 -30.19 4.25
C ASP A 61 -13.43 -30.67 3.74
N GLU A 62 -13.10 -31.95 3.93
CA GLU A 62 -11.84 -32.55 3.45
C GLU A 62 -11.70 -32.49 1.93
N HIS A 63 -12.80 -32.70 1.20
CA HIS A 63 -12.80 -32.64 -0.25
C HIS A 63 -12.65 -31.20 -0.77
N CYS A 64 -13.30 -30.24 -0.10
CA CYS A 64 -13.14 -28.82 -0.38
C CYS A 64 -11.68 -28.39 -0.14
N ALA A 65 -11.09 -28.79 0.99
CA ALA A 65 -9.70 -28.48 1.31
C ALA A 65 -8.71 -29.15 0.33
N ALA A 66 -8.94 -30.42 -0.02
CA ALA A 66 -8.18 -31.12 -1.05
C ALA A 66 -8.25 -30.40 -2.40
N PHE A 67 -9.43 -29.89 -2.78
CA PHE A 67 -9.59 -29.09 -4.00
C PHE A 67 -8.74 -27.81 -3.97
N LEU A 68 -8.74 -27.10 -2.84
CA LEU A 68 -7.95 -25.87 -2.67
C LEU A 68 -6.44 -26.12 -2.63
N SER A 69 -5.99 -27.33 -2.28
CA SER A 69 -4.57 -27.69 -2.31
C SER A 69 -3.94 -27.59 -3.71
N PHE A 70 -4.75 -27.76 -4.78
CA PHE A 70 -4.31 -27.54 -6.16
C PHE A 70 -4.06 -26.07 -6.51
N ILE A 71 -4.51 -25.15 -5.64
CA ILE A 71 -4.27 -23.71 -5.77
C ILE A 71 -3.07 -23.29 -4.90
N THR A 72 -3.03 -23.76 -3.64
CA THR A 72 -1.98 -23.36 -2.70
C THR A 72 -0.65 -24.05 -2.97
N LEU A 73 -0.65 -25.28 -3.51
CA LEU A 73 0.56 -26.03 -3.88
C LEU A 73 1.65 -25.96 -2.80
N LEU A 74 1.27 -26.33 -1.58
CA LEU A 74 2.18 -26.38 -0.44
C LEU A 74 3.12 -27.58 -0.56
N GLU A 75 4.40 -27.35 -0.37
CA GLU A 75 5.37 -28.42 -0.17
C GLU A 75 5.19 -29.01 1.24
N PRO A 76 5.13 -30.35 1.38
CA PRO A 76 4.95 -31.00 2.67
C PRO A 76 6.05 -30.63 3.67
N SER A 77 5.63 -30.31 4.90
CA SER A 77 6.50 -30.09 6.05
C SER A 77 6.45 -31.26 7.02
N LEU A 78 7.47 -31.41 7.87
CA LEU A 78 7.51 -32.43 8.92
C LEU A 78 6.42 -32.25 9.98
N ASP A 79 5.92 -31.01 10.13
CA ASP A 79 4.89 -30.64 11.11
C ASP A 79 3.46 -30.76 10.56
N ASP A 80 3.30 -31.14 9.28
CA ASP A 80 1.98 -31.21 8.64
C ASP A 80 1.24 -32.48 9.03
N ASP A 81 -0.08 -32.36 9.23
CA ASP A 81 -0.95 -33.51 9.46
C ASP A 81 -1.07 -34.35 8.18
N ILE A 82 -0.38 -35.49 8.17
CA ILE A 82 -0.34 -36.41 7.05
C ILE A 82 -1.74 -36.99 6.76
N GLU A 83 -2.70 -36.93 7.68
CA GLU A 83 -4.02 -37.55 7.56
C GLU A 83 -5.16 -36.59 7.15
N SER A 84 -5.04 -35.27 7.33
CA SER A 84 -6.07 -34.28 6.95
C SER A 84 -5.61 -33.25 5.91
N PHE A 85 -6.50 -32.81 5.01
CA PHE A 85 -6.27 -31.66 4.15
C PHE A 85 -6.67 -30.33 4.80
N LEU A 86 -7.33 -30.37 5.95
CA LEU A 86 -7.85 -29.21 6.64
C LEU A 86 -6.70 -28.37 7.20
N LEU A 87 -6.59 -27.14 6.70
CA LEU A 87 -5.62 -26.17 7.19
C LEU A 87 -6.33 -25.09 8.00
N ASP A 88 -5.65 -24.59 9.04
CA ASP A 88 -6.13 -23.45 9.84
C ASP A 88 -5.32 -22.18 9.55
N GLY A 89 -5.25 -21.79 8.28
CA GLY A 89 -4.51 -20.59 7.87
C GLY A 89 -3.00 -20.80 7.78
N PRO A 90 -2.24 -19.69 7.62
CA PRO A 90 -0.79 -19.75 7.51
C PRO A 90 -0.18 -20.26 8.83
N SER A 91 0.83 -21.12 8.73
CA SER A 91 1.69 -21.48 9.86
C SER A 91 2.81 -20.46 10.04
N HIS A 92 3.06 -20.08 11.31
CA HIS A 92 4.17 -19.21 11.70
C HIS A 92 5.54 -19.76 11.31
N SER A 93 5.71 -21.09 11.28
CA SER A 93 6.98 -21.76 10.93
C SER A 93 7.41 -21.50 9.49
N HIS A 94 6.46 -21.25 8.59
CA HIS A 94 6.71 -21.05 7.16
C HIS A 94 6.52 -19.59 6.71
N MET A 95 6.45 -18.65 7.65
CA MET A 95 6.39 -17.22 7.30
C MET A 95 7.76 -16.64 6.97
N LYS A 96 8.81 -17.14 7.64
CA LYS A 96 10.19 -16.72 7.45
C LYS A 96 11.02 -17.92 7.03
N GLY A 97 11.78 -17.80 5.95
CA GLY A 97 12.62 -18.88 5.44
C GLY A 97 12.88 -18.78 3.94
N PRO A 98 13.63 -19.73 3.37
CA PRO A 98 13.83 -19.84 1.93
C PRO A 98 12.47 -19.98 1.26
N ARG A 99 12.17 -19.10 0.30
CA ARG A 99 10.93 -19.15 -0.48
C ARG A 99 11.10 -20.16 -1.61
N VAL A 100 10.15 -21.08 -1.71
CA VAL A 100 10.01 -21.96 -2.87
C VAL A 100 9.70 -21.09 -4.10
N PRO A 101 10.32 -21.35 -5.26
CA PRO A 101 9.96 -20.65 -6.50
C PRO A 101 8.48 -20.83 -6.81
N ARG A 102 7.80 -19.73 -7.14
CA ARG A 102 6.38 -19.75 -7.52
C ARG A 102 6.23 -20.03 -9.01
N ASP A 103 5.16 -20.75 -9.37
CA ASP A 103 4.78 -21.03 -10.76
C ASP A 103 4.17 -19.79 -11.42
N ASP A 104 5.03 -18.86 -11.85
CA ASP A 104 4.61 -17.55 -12.39
C ASP A 104 4.87 -17.35 -13.89
N THR A 105 5.87 -18.02 -14.48
CA THR A 105 6.31 -17.78 -15.86
C THR A 105 6.08 -18.95 -16.82
N ASP A 106 6.34 -20.19 -16.37
CA ASP A 106 6.22 -21.37 -17.21
C ASP A 106 4.83 -22.00 -17.08
N VAL A 107 4.22 -22.36 -18.21
CA VAL A 107 2.88 -22.96 -18.23
C VAL A 107 2.97 -24.45 -17.86
N THR A 108 3.20 -24.72 -16.58
CA THR A 108 3.21 -26.07 -16.02
C THR A 108 1.80 -26.65 -15.98
N ASP A 109 1.68 -27.99 -15.94
CA ASP A 109 0.38 -28.62 -15.76
C ASP A 109 -0.22 -28.37 -14.37
N ALA A 110 0.63 -28.10 -13.36
CA ALA A 110 0.18 -27.66 -12.04
C ALA A 110 -0.47 -26.28 -12.11
N LEU A 111 0.15 -25.33 -12.82
CA LEU A 111 -0.39 -24.00 -13.04
C LEU A 111 -1.71 -24.04 -13.83
N LYS A 112 -1.82 -24.88 -14.87
CA LYS A 112 -3.08 -25.07 -15.61
C LYS A 112 -4.20 -25.60 -14.70
N ARG A 113 -3.91 -26.58 -13.84
CA ARG A 113 -4.89 -27.11 -12.87
C ARG A 113 -5.30 -26.04 -11.86
N SER A 114 -4.35 -25.31 -11.31
CA SER A 114 -4.56 -24.19 -10.38
C SER A 114 -5.44 -23.10 -11.03
N TYR A 115 -5.18 -22.74 -12.29
CA TYR A 115 -5.99 -21.80 -13.06
C TYR A 115 -7.42 -22.30 -13.26
N ARG A 116 -7.60 -23.56 -13.67
CA ARG A 116 -8.93 -24.17 -13.85
C ARG A 116 -9.71 -24.23 -12.54
N ALA A 117 -9.06 -24.60 -11.43
CA ALA A 117 -9.67 -24.58 -10.10
C ALA A 117 -10.11 -23.16 -9.70
N THR A 118 -9.24 -22.18 -9.96
CA THR A 118 -9.53 -20.75 -9.72
C THR A 118 -10.72 -20.27 -10.54
N MET A 119 -10.78 -20.61 -11.84
CA MET A 119 -11.88 -20.18 -12.71
C MET A 119 -13.21 -20.83 -12.33
N LEU A 120 -13.19 -22.05 -11.80
CA LEU A 120 -14.39 -22.70 -11.29
C LEU A 120 -14.92 -21.99 -10.03
N MET A 121 -14.04 -21.71 -9.05
CA MET A 121 -14.43 -21.09 -7.78
C MET A 121 -14.72 -19.59 -7.90
N ALA A 122 -13.89 -18.87 -8.66
CA ALA A 122 -13.98 -17.44 -8.86
C ALA A 122 -14.80 -17.03 -10.11
N GLY A 123 -15.35 -18.00 -10.84
CA GLY A 123 -16.19 -17.74 -12.02
C GLY A 123 -17.50 -17.03 -11.68
N GLU A 124 -18.19 -16.56 -12.72
CA GLU A 124 -19.46 -15.83 -12.63
C GLU A 124 -20.69 -16.75 -12.53
N ASP A 125 -20.51 -18.04 -12.21
CA ASP A 125 -21.64 -18.94 -12.02
C ASP A 125 -22.45 -18.50 -10.78
N THR A 126 -23.69 -18.10 -11.01
CA THR A 126 -24.63 -17.60 -10.00
C THR A 126 -25.72 -18.63 -9.67
N SER A 127 -25.52 -19.90 -9.99
CA SER A 127 -26.50 -20.93 -9.61
C SER A 127 -26.63 -21.03 -8.09
N ASP A 128 -27.87 -21.15 -7.59
CA ASP A 128 -28.17 -21.16 -6.15
C ASP A 128 -27.36 -22.24 -5.40
N ALA A 129 -27.16 -23.40 -6.01
CA ALA A 129 -26.39 -24.49 -5.42
C ALA A 129 -24.91 -24.12 -5.19
N VAL A 130 -24.29 -23.38 -6.13
CA VAL A 130 -22.91 -22.91 -6.00
C VAL A 130 -22.83 -21.77 -4.98
N LEU A 131 -23.80 -20.86 -4.97
CA LEU A 131 -23.85 -19.78 -3.99
C LEU A 131 -24.01 -20.32 -2.56
N LEU A 132 -24.87 -21.33 -2.35
CA LEU A 132 -25.05 -21.99 -1.06
C LEU A 132 -23.80 -22.74 -0.62
N LEU A 133 -23.09 -23.40 -1.54
CA LEU A 133 -21.82 -24.05 -1.24
C LEU A 133 -20.76 -23.03 -0.82
N LEU A 134 -20.59 -21.94 -1.59
CA LEU A 134 -19.62 -20.89 -1.26
C LEU A 134 -19.93 -20.24 0.09
N GLN A 135 -21.21 -19.99 0.38
CA GLN A 135 -21.65 -19.46 1.66
C GLN A 135 -21.34 -20.41 2.82
N SER A 136 -21.63 -21.71 2.67
CA SER A 136 -21.39 -22.70 3.73
C SER A 136 -19.90 -22.98 3.96
N LYS A 137 -19.06 -22.82 2.93
CA LYS A 137 -17.61 -23.09 2.98
C LYS A 137 -16.72 -21.86 3.11
N ALA A 138 -17.25 -20.64 3.11
CA ALA A 138 -16.46 -19.41 3.09
C ALA A 138 -15.34 -19.36 4.15
N ARG A 139 -15.64 -19.78 5.38
CA ARG A 139 -14.66 -19.83 6.48
C ARG A 139 -13.56 -20.85 6.23
N LEU A 140 -13.95 -22.07 5.85
CA LEU A 140 -13.02 -23.15 5.55
C LEU A 140 -12.11 -22.75 4.39
N MET A 141 -12.69 -22.24 3.30
CA MET A 141 -11.94 -21.79 2.13
C MET A 141 -10.94 -20.70 2.49
N THR A 142 -11.33 -19.73 3.33
CA THR A 142 -10.43 -18.68 3.83
C THR A 142 -9.23 -19.30 4.53
N LYS A 143 -9.46 -20.22 5.47
CA LYS A 143 -8.38 -20.90 6.20
C LYS A 143 -7.46 -21.73 5.29
N CYS A 144 -8.02 -22.41 4.30
CA CYS A 144 -7.26 -23.29 3.41
C CYS A 144 -6.52 -22.54 2.29
N LEU A 145 -6.96 -21.34 1.90
CA LEU A 145 -6.32 -20.55 0.83
C LEU A 145 -5.17 -19.68 1.33
N PHE A 146 -5.28 -19.08 2.52
CA PHE A 146 -4.25 -18.20 3.07
C PHE A 146 -2.82 -18.82 3.17
N PRO A 147 -2.66 -20.13 3.38
CA PRO A 147 -1.38 -20.81 3.23
C PRO A 147 -0.61 -20.53 1.93
N ILE A 148 -1.27 -20.07 0.85
CA ILE A 148 -0.61 -19.65 -0.38
C ILE A 148 0.47 -18.58 -0.18
N PHE A 149 0.35 -17.77 0.87
CA PHE A 149 1.32 -16.71 1.20
C PHE A 149 2.54 -17.21 1.98
N GLN A 150 2.61 -18.51 2.31
CA GLN A 150 3.76 -19.08 3.01
C GLN A 150 4.96 -19.26 2.09
N ALA A 151 6.14 -19.36 2.70
CA ALA A 151 7.40 -19.57 1.99
C ALA A 151 7.50 -20.95 1.30
N ASN A 152 6.80 -21.96 1.81
CA ASN A 152 6.74 -23.31 1.22
C ASN A 152 5.61 -23.49 0.19
N SER A 153 4.95 -22.41 -0.24
CA SER A 153 3.94 -22.46 -1.28
C SER A 153 4.55 -22.12 -2.64
N SER A 154 4.39 -23.03 -3.61
CA SER A 154 4.69 -22.76 -5.02
C SER A 154 3.48 -22.19 -5.78
N GLY A 155 2.35 -22.00 -5.09
CA GLY A 155 1.08 -21.55 -5.66
C GLY A 155 1.18 -20.14 -6.25
N ASN A 156 0.44 -19.91 -7.33
CA ASN A 156 0.36 -18.60 -7.98
C ASN A 156 -0.49 -17.63 -7.14
N LEU A 157 0.10 -16.53 -6.67
CA LEU A 157 -0.57 -15.58 -5.77
C LEU A 157 -1.85 -15.00 -6.38
N ARG A 158 -1.88 -14.77 -7.70
CA ARG A 158 -3.06 -14.22 -8.39
C ARG A 158 -4.27 -15.15 -8.28
N HIS A 159 -4.03 -16.46 -8.31
CA HIS A 159 -5.09 -17.46 -8.18
C HIS A 159 -5.72 -17.43 -6.79
N GLY A 160 -4.91 -17.48 -5.74
CA GLY A 160 -5.38 -17.38 -4.36
C GLY A 160 -6.09 -16.05 -4.10
N CYS A 161 -5.48 -14.93 -4.50
CA CYS A 161 -6.04 -13.59 -4.31
C CYS A 161 -7.40 -13.43 -5.00
N LYS A 162 -7.59 -13.97 -6.20
CA LYS A 162 -8.86 -13.86 -6.93
C LYS A 162 -10.03 -14.53 -6.20
N ILE A 163 -9.78 -15.70 -5.59
CA ILE A 163 -10.81 -16.41 -4.82
C ILE A 163 -11.06 -15.68 -3.49
N LEU A 164 -10.01 -15.26 -2.79
CA LEU A 164 -10.13 -14.52 -1.53
C LEU A 164 -10.85 -13.17 -1.73
N ASP A 165 -10.61 -12.48 -2.85
CA ASP A 165 -11.34 -11.26 -3.22
C ASP A 165 -12.83 -11.55 -3.45
N LYS A 166 -13.18 -12.62 -4.17
CA LYS A 166 -14.58 -13.06 -4.32
C LYS A 166 -15.23 -13.37 -2.97
N LEU A 167 -14.53 -14.09 -2.08
CA LEU A 167 -15.03 -14.38 -0.73
C LEU A 167 -15.18 -13.10 0.11
N THR A 168 -14.26 -12.15 -0.03
CA THR A 168 -14.33 -10.86 0.68
C THR A 168 -15.49 -10.00 0.18
N ARG A 169 -15.79 -10.06 -1.13
CA ARG A 169 -16.96 -9.39 -1.72
C ARG A 169 -18.27 -10.00 -1.23
N SER A 170 -18.43 -11.32 -1.31
CA SER A 170 -19.71 -11.99 -1.07
C SER A 170 -19.95 -12.40 0.38
N HIS A 171 -18.89 -12.65 1.14
CA HIS A 171 -18.93 -13.25 2.49
C HIS A 171 -17.97 -12.56 3.46
N LEU A 172 -17.87 -11.22 3.39
CA LEU A 172 -16.95 -10.40 4.20
C LEU A 172 -17.00 -10.74 5.69
N ASN A 173 -18.20 -10.92 6.25
CA ASN A 173 -18.38 -11.25 7.66
C ASN A 173 -17.67 -12.56 8.04
N ASP A 174 -17.75 -13.60 7.21
CA ASP A 174 -17.11 -14.89 7.48
C ASP A 174 -15.58 -14.80 7.34
N VAL A 175 -15.09 -14.06 6.34
CA VAL A 175 -13.66 -13.79 6.18
C VAL A 175 -13.12 -13.05 7.41
N GLN A 176 -13.80 -11.99 7.85
CA GLN A 176 -13.41 -11.19 9.02
C GLN A 176 -13.49 -11.99 10.33
N GLN A 177 -14.43 -12.91 10.47
CA GLN A 177 -14.49 -13.79 11.65
C GLN A 177 -13.33 -14.80 11.70
N VAL A 178 -12.82 -15.24 10.54
CA VAL A 178 -11.64 -16.11 10.48
C VAL A 178 -10.36 -15.31 10.74
N VAL A 179 -10.11 -14.28 9.92
CA VAL A 179 -8.88 -13.46 9.97
C VAL A 179 -8.81 -12.68 11.28
N GLY A 180 -9.92 -12.10 11.70
CA GLY A 180 -10.05 -11.20 12.85
C GLY A 180 -10.48 -11.83 14.16
N ALA A 181 -10.40 -13.16 14.28
CA ALA A 181 -10.90 -13.88 15.47
C ALA A 181 -10.31 -13.34 16.80
N ASN A 182 -9.03 -12.99 16.77
CA ASN A 182 -8.28 -12.35 17.85
C ASN A 182 -6.98 -11.75 17.28
N GLY A 183 -6.25 -10.96 18.08
CA GLY A 183 -4.98 -10.36 17.65
C GLY A 183 -3.94 -11.37 17.15
N ARG A 184 -3.80 -12.54 17.78
CA ARG A 184 -2.82 -13.57 17.34
C ARG A 184 -3.18 -14.10 15.95
N THR A 185 -4.44 -14.46 15.72
CA THR A 185 -4.92 -14.91 14.41
C THR A 185 -4.80 -13.81 13.37
N CYS A 186 -5.19 -12.59 13.71
CA CYS A 186 -5.08 -11.43 12.83
C CYS A 186 -3.64 -11.20 12.40
N GLY A 187 -2.70 -11.21 13.34
CA GLY A 187 -1.26 -11.06 13.05
C GLY A 187 -0.76 -12.12 12.08
N ARG A 188 -1.09 -13.39 12.33
CA ARG A 188 -0.71 -14.52 11.47
C ARG A 188 -1.17 -14.36 10.02
N TYR A 189 -2.41 -13.94 9.81
CA TYR A 189 -2.98 -13.78 8.46
C TYR A 189 -2.51 -12.47 7.81
N MET A 190 -2.59 -11.34 8.51
CA MET A 190 -2.23 -10.03 7.95
C MET A 190 -0.74 -9.93 7.64
N GLN A 191 0.12 -10.48 8.51
CA GLN A 191 1.56 -10.50 8.24
C GLN A 191 1.88 -11.35 7.01
N SER A 192 1.13 -12.42 6.73
CA SER A 192 1.41 -13.29 5.58
C SER A 192 1.21 -12.55 4.26
N LEU A 193 0.23 -11.65 4.21
CA LEU A 193 0.00 -10.77 3.07
C LEU A 193 1.09 -9.70 2.96
N LEU A 194 1.50 -9.13 4.10
CA LEU A 194 2.52 -8.07 4.11
C LEU A 194 3.85 -8.55 3.55
N GLU A 195 4.22 -9.81 3.75
CA GLU A 195 5.44 -10.42 3.17
C GLU A 195 5.46 -10.45 1.63
N HIS A 196 4.31 -10.21 0.97
CA HIS A 196 4.14 -10.21 -0.49
C HIS A 196 3.44 -8.94 -1.00
N ILE A 197 3.49 -7.84 -0.23
CA ILE A 197 2.73 -6.62 -0.50
C ILE A 197 3.14 -5.93 -1.81
N GLU A 198 4.36 -6.20 -2.30
CA GLU A 198 4.88 -5.76 -3.59
C GLU A 198 4.05 -6.25 -4.78
N HIS A 199 3.31 -7.35 -4.62
CA HIS A 199 2.43 -7.87 -5.66
C HIS A 199 1.10 -7.10 -5.67
N PRO A 200 0.71 -6.44 -6.78
CA PRO A 200 -0.49 -5.58 -6.81
C PRO A 200 -1.77 -6.27 -6.32
N HIS A 201 -2.00 -7.53 -6.71
CA HIS A 201 -3.19 -8.30 -6.28
C HIS A 201 -3.22 -8.57 -4.77
N VAL A 202 -2.06 -8.67 -4.13
CA VAL A 202 -1.94 -8.85 -2.68
C VAL A 202 -2.22 -7.53 -1.97
N SER A 203 -1.63 -6.41 -2.44
CA SER A 203 -1.93 -5.08 -1.90
C SER A 203 -3.41 -4.71 -1.99
N GLU A 204 -4.06 -5.03 -3.11
CA GLU A 204 -5.48 -4.77 -3.32
C GLU A 204 -6.34 -5.62 -2.39
N LEU A 205 -6.03 -6.91 -2.27
CA LEU A 205 -6.73 -7.80 -1.35
C LEU A 205 -6.56 -7.34 0.11
N PHE A 206 -5.33 -7.01 0.52
CA PHE A 206 -5.00 -6.49 1.85
C PHE A 206 -5.87 -5.28 2.20
N LEU A 207 -5.91 -4.29 1.31
CA LEU A 207 -6.72 -3.08 1.49
C LEU A 207 -8.22 -3.38 1.50
N THR A 208 -8.68 -4.31 0.66
CA THR A 208 -10.10 -4.67 0.51
C THR A 208 -10.64 -5.45 1.71
N MET A 209 -9.81 -6.27 2.36
CA MET A 209 -10.19 -6.98 3.59
C MET A 209 -10.36 -6.02 4.77
N ILE A 210 -9.53 -4.97 4.85
CA ILE A 210 -9.59 -3.98 5.94
C ILE A 210 -10.68 -2.93 5.66
N CYS A 211 -10.62 -2.29 4.50
CA CYS A 211 -11.44 -1.14 4.16
C CYS A 211 -12.38 -1.47 2.99
N LYS A 212 -13.64 -1.05 3.11
CA LYS A 212 -14.59 -1.15 2.00
C LYS A 212 -14.12 -0.31 0.80
N PRO A 213 -14.34 -0.78 -0.44
CA PRO A 213 -13.96 0.02 -1.61
C PRO A 213 -14.79 1.31 -1.68
N HIS A 214 -14.15 2.41 -2.09
CA HIS A 214 -14.77 3.73 -2.26
C HIS A 214 -15.58 3.83 -3.57
N ASN A 215 -16.38 2.82 -3.87
CA ASN A 215 -17.27 2.80 -5.04
C ASN A 215 -18.70 2.52 -4.58
N ALA A 216 -19.61 3.48 -4.82
CA ALA A 216 -21.01 3.40 -4.41
C ALA A 216 -21.72 2.12 -4.88
N ALA A 217 -21.38 1.62 -6.08
CA ALA A 217 -21.95 0.38 -6.62
C ALA A 217 -21.46 -0.85 -5.84
N LEU A 218 -20.21 -0.84 -5.39
CA LEU A 218 -19.58 -1.94 -4.66
C LEU A 218 -19.93 -1.91 -3.17
N LEU A 219 -20.17 -0.75 -2.56
CA LEU A 219 -20.51 -0.64 -1.13
C LEU A 219 -21.71 -1.50 -0.71
N ARG A 220 -22.65 -1.77 -1.63
CA ARG A 220 -23.82 -2.63 -1.40
C ARG A 220 -23.47 -4.12 -1.28
N VAL A 221 -22.33 -4.53 -1.82
CA VAL A 221 -21.88 -5.93 -1.85
C VAL A 221 -21.10 -6.27 -0.59
N TYR A 222 -20.28 -5.35 -0.08
CA TYR A 222 -19.47 -5.53 1.13
C TYR A 222 -20.28 -5.30 2.42
N LEU A 223 -21.10 -6.28 2.78
CA LEU A 223 -21.92 -6.28 3.98
C LEU A 223 -21.18 -6.97 5.14
N SER A 224 -20.84 -6.20 6.16
CA SER A 224 -20.33 -6.69 7.45
C SER A 224 -21.09 -5.98 8.58
N PRO A 225 -21.64 -6.72 9.57
CA PRO A 225 -22.28 -6.13 10.73
C PRO A 225 -21.30 -5.22 11.49
N PRO A 226 -21.74 -4.08 12.04
CA PRO A 226 -20.87 -3.17 12.80
C PRO A 226 -20.09 -3.87 13.93
N ALA A 227 -20.72 -4.82 14.63
CA ALA A 227 -20.08 -5.59 15.70
C ALA A 227 -18.89 -6.41 15.20
N THR A 228 -19.04 -7.13 14.08
CA THR A 228 -17.93 -7.91 13.48
C THR A 228 -16.79 -6.99 13.05
N LYS A 229 -17.12 -5.86 12.40
CA LYS A 229 -16.12 -4.89 11.96
C LYS A 229 -15.32 -4.30 13.12
N VAL A 230 -15.99 -3.91 14.21
CA VAL A 230 -15.33 -3.39 15.41
C VAL A 230 -14.41 -4.44 16.04
N MET A 231 -14.84 -5.71 16.11
CA MET A 231 -13.99 -6.80 16.60
C MET A 231 -12.75 -6.99 15.73
N PHE A 232 -12.91 -6.97 14.40
CA PHE A 232 -11.79 -7.06 13.48
C PHE A 232 -10.83 -5.87 13.61
N TYR A 233 -11.35 -4.65 13.72
CA TYR A 233 -10.53 -3.44 13.90
C TYR A 233 -9.78 -3.45 15.23
N LYS A 234 -10.38 -3.98 16.31
CA LYS A 234 -9.68 -4.22 17.57
C LYS A 234 -8.53 -5.22 17.39
N ALA A 235 -8.77 -6.33 16.69
CA ALA A 235 -7.71 -7.30 16.40
C ALA A 235 -6.58 -6.71 15.55
N LEU A 236 -6.87 -5.81 14.60
CA LEU A 236 -5.89 -5.04 13.84
C LEU A 236 -5.10 -4.05 14.71
N ALA A 237 -5.77 -3.41 15.65
CA ALA A 237 -5.15 -2.50 16.62
C ALA A 237 -4.24 -3.26 17.60
N ASP A 238 -4.65 -4.46 18.07
CA ASP A 238 -3.87 -5.32 18.96
C ASP A 238 -2.51 -5.68 18.35
N ILE A 239 -2.47 -5.96 17.04
CA ILE A 239 -1.23 -6.23 16.30
C ILE A 239 -0.52 -4.96 15.82
N LYS A 240 -1.08 -3.79 16.10
CA LYS A 240 -0.58 -2.48 15.69
C LYS A 240 -0.27 -2.43 14.20
N ILE A 241 -1.24 -2.82 13.37
CA ILE A 241 -1.06 -3.00 11.91
C ILE A 241 -0.38 -1.81 11.23
N ILE A 242 -0.69 -0.57 11.64
CA ILE A 242 -0.05 0.66 11.12
C ILE A 242 1.46 0.68 11.40
N LEU A 243 1.88 0.32 12.61
CA LEU A 243 3.30 0.21 12.97
C LEU A 243 3.98 -0.95 12.22
N LEU A 244 3.25 -2.05 12.01
CA LEU A 244 3.75 -3.18 11.26
C LEU A 244 4.04 -2.79 9.80
N ILE A 245 3.11 -2.14 9.11
CA ILE A 245 3.34 -1.65 7.74
C ILE A 245 4.51 -0.66 7.70
N ALA A 246 4.61 0.25 8.67
CA ALA A 246 5.74 1.18 8.78
C ALA A 246 7.09 0.46 8.92
N HIS A 247 7.12 -0.66 9.64
CA HIS A 247 8.31 -1.50 9.74
C HIS A 247 8.71 -2.11 8.39
N HIS A 248 7.76 -2.55 7.56
CA HIS A 248 8.04 -3.04 6.19
C HIS A 248 8.62 -1.96 5.27
N ILE A 249 8.30 -0.69 5.51
CA ILE A 249 8.92 0.44 4.81
C ILE A 249 10.37 0.65 5.28
N CYS A 250 10.59 0.65 6.60
CA CYS A 250 11.86 1.08 7.19
C CYS A 250 12.93 -0.02 7.26
N ASP A 251 12.54 -1.29 7.36
CA ASP A 251 13.48 -2.40 7.55
C ASP A 251 14.27 -2.70 6.27
N THR A 252 15.60 -2.77 6.41
CA THR A 252 16.54 -3.06 5.34
C THR A 252 16.51 -4.50 4.84
N GLN A 253 15.83 -5.41 5.53
CA GLN A 253 15.67 -6.80 5.07
C GLN A 253 14.80 -6.91 3.81
N TYR A 254 13.88 -5.97 3.60
CA TYR A 254 13.06 -5.91 2.41
C TYR A 254 13.80 -5.19 1.28
N ASP A 255 13.38 -5.39 0.03
CA ASP A 255 13.92 -4.62 -1.08
C ASP A 255 13.21 -3.25 -1.23
N GLU A 256 13.65 -2.45 -2.19
CA GLU A 256 13.07 -1.13 -2.43
C GLU A 256 11.65 -1.19 -3.00
N VAL A 257 11.35 -2.20 -3.82
CA VAL A 257 10.02 -2.36 -4.46
C VAL A 257 8.97 -2.65 -3.39
N HIS A 258 9.30 -3.53 -2.45
CA HIS A 258 8.49 -3.85 -1.29
C HIS A 258 8.27 -2.63 -0.40
N ALA A 259 9.32 -1.87 -0.09
CA ALA A 259 9.19 -0.66 0.74
C ALA A 259 8.29 0.40 0.08
N ILE A 260 8.36 0.56 -1.25
CA ILE A 260 7.47 1.46 -2.00
C ILE A 260 6.02 0.97 -1.92
N ALA A 261 5.76 -0.31 -2.18
CA ALA A 261 4.42 -0.88 -2.14
C ALA A 261 3.79 -0.81 -0.73
N ALA A 262 4.59 -1.08 0.31
CA ALA A 262 4.16 -0.92 1.71
C ALA A 262 3.78 0.54 2.02
N ALA A 263 4.51 1.52 1.47
CA ALA A 263 4.18 2.94 1.60
C ALA A 263 2.90 3.34 0.87
N ASP A 264 2.67 2.81 -0.34
CA ASP A 264 1.41 3.01 -1.07
C ASP A 264 0.22 2.47 -0.27
N VAL A 265 0.36 1.25 0.25
CA VAL A 265 -0.66 0.61 1.09
C VAL A 265 -0.89 1.39 2.38
N LEU A 266 0.18 1.88 3.03
CA LEU A 266 0.04 2.69 4.24
C LEU A 266 -0.76 3.97 3.96
N LEU A 267 -0.41 4.70 2.92
CA LEU A 267 -1.08 5.97 2.57
C LEU A 267 -2.55 5.74 2.19
N GLU A 268 -2.83 4.74 1.36
CA GLU A 268 -4.20 4.38 0.99
C GLU A 268 -5.00 3.91 2.21
N LEU A 269 -4.38 3.14 3.12
CA LEU A 269 -5.03 2.70 4.34
C LEU A 269 -5.36 3.88 5.28
N LEU A 270 -4.43 4.83 5.43
CA LEU A 270 -4.68 6.07 6.19
C LEU A 270 -5.85 6.85 5.61
N ASP A 271 -5.89 6.99 4.29
CA ASP A 271 -6.96 7.70 3.58
C ASP A 271 -8.33 7.06 3.81
N ARG A 272 -8.41 5.72 3.70
CA ARG A 272 -9.67 5.00 3.88
C ARG A 272 -10.13 4.97 5.34
N LEU A 273 -9.20 4.79 6.29
CA LEU A 273 -9.52 4.77 7.71
C LEU A 273 -9.87 6.16 8.26
N ALA A 274 -9.27 7.22 7.73
CA ALA A 274 -9.60 8.60 8.09
C ALA A 274 -11.08 8.93 7.86
N ALA A 275 -11.69 8.33 6.83
CA ALA A 275 -13.09 8.49 6.45
C ALA A 275 -14.05 7.46 7.07
N ASP A 276 -13.54 6.46 7.81
CA ASP A 276 -14.32 5.34 8.33
C ASP A 276 -14.83 5.60 9.75
N ASP A 277 -16.12 5.37 10.02
CA ASP A 277 -16.74 5.61 11.35
C ASP A 277 -16.01 4.94 12.52
N PHE A 278 -15.35 3.80 12.27
CA PHE A 278 -14.60 3.05 13.29
C PHE A 278 -13.08 3.14 13.09
N GLY A 279 -12.61 3.90 12.10
CA GLY A 279 -11.20 3.96 11.71
C GLY A 279 -10.28 4.43 12.85
N ALA A 280 -10.79 5.26 13.77
CA ALA A 280 -10.08 5.70 14.96
C ALA A 280 -9.49 4.54 15.79
N ILE A 281 -10.15 3.37 15.83
CA ILE A 281 -9.66 2.19 16.57
C ILE A 281 -8.28 1.74 16.05
N VAL A 282 -8.13 1.72 14.72
CA VAL A 282 -6.89 1.24 14.06
C VAL A 282 -5.83 2.35 14.00
N LEU A 283 -6.26 3.61 13.93
CA LEU A 283 -5.40 4.79 13.85
C LEU A 283 -4.86 5.26 15.22
N GLU A 284 -5.44 4.80 16.32
CA GLU A 284 -5.09 5.18 17.69
C GLU A 284 -3.57 5.16 18.00
N PRO A 285 -2.77 4.19 17.50
CA PRO A 285 -1.32 4.20 17.68
C PRO A 285 -0.61 5.46 17.19
N LEU A 286 -1.14 6.15 16.17
CA LEU A 286 -0.53 7.38 15.62
C LEU A 286 -0.61 8.57 16.57
N SER A 287 -1.51 8.53 17.56
CA SER A 287 -1.68 9.60 18.54
C SER A 287 -0.69 9.54 19.70
N HIS A 288 0.08 8.45 19.84
CA HIS A 288 0.97 8.26 20.99
C HIS A 288 2.27 7.47 20.70
N SER A 289 2.36 6.72 19.60
CA SER A 289 3.57 5.97 19.24
C SER A 289 4.62 6.89 18.59
N THR A 290 5.76 7.07 19.25
CA THR A 290 6.88 7.84 18.70
C THR A 290 7.71 7.04 17.70
N GLN A 291 7.79 5.73 17.90
CA GLN A 291 8.65 4.82 17.15
C GLN A 291 8.43 4.89 15.63
N LEU A 292 7.18 5.00 15.19
CA LEU A 292 6.85 5.07 13.75
C LEU A 292 7.41 6.33 13.10
N LEU A 293 7.19 7.49 13.72
CA LEU A 293 7.63 8.77 13.17
C LEU A 293 9.16 8.88 13.17
N GLU A 294 9.79 8.45 14.26
CA GLU A 294 11.25 8.40 14.39
C GLU A 294 11.88 7.47 13.34
N SER A 295 11.29 6.30 13.12
CA SER A 295 11.79 5.32 12.13
C SER A 295 11.67 5.86 10.71
N LEU A 296 10.55 6.48 10.35
CA LEU A 296 10.34 7.08 9.03
C LEU A 296 11.28 8.26 8.78
N VAL A 297 11.46 9.15 9.77
CA VAL A 297 12.39 10.29 9.66
C VAL A 297 13.82 9.79 9.51
N THR A 298 14.24 8.86 10.36
CA THR A 298 15.59 8.29 10.33
C THR A 298 15.85 7.61 8.99
N THR A 299 14.88 6.83 8.50
CA THR A 299 14.97 6.16 7.19
C THR A 299 15.10 7.18 6.07
N ALA A 300 14.28 8.24 6.06
CA ALA A 300 14.33 9.27 5.03
C ALA A 300 15.68 10.02 5.02
N LEU A 301 16.18 10.43 6.19
CA LEU A 301 17.33 11.33 6.31
C LEU A 301 18.69 10.62 6.30
N THR A 302 18.75 9.30 6.48
CA THR A 302 20.01 8.54 6.47
C THR A 302 20.44 8.24 5.03
N PRO A 303 21.57 8.81 4.54
CA PRO A 303 22.07 8.54 3.21
C PRO A 303 22.63 7.11 3.08
N GLU A 304 22.56 6.54 1.88
CA GLU A 304 23.19 5.25 1.58
C GLU A 304 24.72 5.37 1.56
N GLY A 305 25.41 4.40 2.17
CA GLY A 305 26.87 4.48 2.34
C GLY A 305 27.32 5.39 3.50
N GLY A 306 26.39 5.83 4.36
CA GLY A 306 26.70 6.53 5.61
C GLY A 306 26.85 8.05 5.46
N LYS A 307 27.69 8.65 6.31
CA LYS A 307 27.83 10.12 6.43
C LYS A 307 28.89 10.72 5.49
N SER A 308 29.24 10.03 4.40
CA SER A 308 30.20 10.56 3.43
C SER A 308 29.59 11.72 2.63
N PRO A 309 30.36 12.75 2.22
CA PRO A 309 29.82 13.83 1.38
C PRO A 309 29.21 13.35 0.06
N ALA A 310 29.79 12.30 -0.54
CA ALA A 310 29.27 11.70 -1.77
C ALA A 310 27.90 11.05 -1.58
N SER A 311 27.66 10.44 -0.40
CA SER A 311 26.38 9.79 -0.07
C SER A 311 25.18 10.75 -0.08
N TYR A 312 25.38 12.04 0.22
CA TYR A 312 24.30 13.04 0.16
C TYR A 312 23.90 13.43 -1.28
N LEU A 313 24.74 13.09 -2.26
CA LEU A 313 24.54 13.41 -3.68
C LEU A 313 24.09 12.21 -4.49
N ALA A 314 24.27 11.00 -3.97
CA ALA A 314 23.64 9.81 -4.52
C ALA A 314 22.12 10.02 -4.61
N PRO A 315 21.48 9.63 -5.73
CA PRO A 315 20.04 9.60 -5.86
C PRO A 315 19.43 8.86 -4.66
N PRO A 316 18.39 9.41 -4.01
CA PRO A 316 17.74 8.72 -2.90
C PRO A 316 17.05 7.46 -3.44
N CYS A 317 17.29 6.32 -2.78
CA CYS A 317 16.64 5.07 -3.11
C CYS A 317 15.12 5.13 -2.88
N GLY A 318 14.41 4.15 -3.44
CA GLY A 318 12.95 4.04 -3.36
C GLY A 318 12.44 4.09 -1.93
N ARG A 319 13.09 3.37 -1.00
CA ARG A 319 12.74 3.34 0.43
C ARG A 319 12.75 4.73 1.07
N ARG A 320 13.79 5.53 0.82
CA ARG A 320 13.94 6.86 1.42
C ARG A 320 12.85 7.82 0.95
N THR A 321 12.54 7.76 -0.35
CA THR A 321 11.46 8.53 -0.97
C THR A 321 10.10 8.08 -0.45
N ALA A 322 9.88 6.78 -0.29
CA ALA A 322 8.68 6.21 0.30
C ALA A 322 8.47 6.69 1.76
N ALA A 323 9.51 6.66 2.59
CA ALA A 323 9.43 7.08 3.99
C ALA A 323 9.03 8.55 4.15
N ILE A 324 9.64 9.47 3.39
CA ILE A 324 9.28 10.89 3.44
C ILE A 324 7.89 11.16 2.87
N ARG A 325 7.47 10.41 1.84
CA ARG A 325 6.13 10.50 1.28
C ARG A 325 5.08 10.08 2.31
N CYS A 326 5.33 9.02 3.10
CA CYS A 326 4.48 8.63 4.22
C CYS A 326 4.38 9.72 5.30
N LEU A 327 5.50 10.35 5.67
CA LEU A 327 5.50 11.46 6.63
C LEU A 327 4.68 12.65 6.13
N LEU A 328 4.90 13.07 4.88
CA LEU A 328 4.16 14.18 4.28
C LEU A 328 2.67 13.86 4.18
N GLY A 329 2.31 12.67 3.68
CA GLY A 329 0.90 12.25 3.59
C GLY A 329 0.22 12.21 4.95
N LEU A 330 0.92 11.74 5.99
CA LEU A 330 0.40 11.76 7.36
C LEU A 330 0.15 13.18 7.87
N LEU A 331 1.09 14.12 7.64
CA LEU A 331 0.92 15.53 8.01
C LEU A 331 -0.26 16.17 7.27
N GLU A 332 -0.33 16.00 5.95
CA GLU A 332 -1.38 16.57 5.11
C GLU A 332 -2.77 16.04 5.47
N LYS A 333 -2.88 14.75 5.77
CA LYS A 333 -4.15 14.12 6.15
C LYS A 333 -4.55 14.46 7.57
N ALA A 334 -3.63 14.41 8.54
CA ALA A 334 -3.94 14.79 9.91
C ALA A 334 -4.30 16.29 10.04
N ALA A 335 -3.79 17.15 9.16
CA ALA A 335 -4.09 18.57 9.18
C ALA A 335 -5.55 18.91 8.88
N GLN A 336 -6.26 18.06 8.13
CA GLN A 336 -7.63 18.27 7.67
C GLN A 336 -8.65 17.88 8.75
N ASP A 337 -9.64 18.73 9.02
CA ASP A 337 -10.70 18.45 9.99
C ASP A 337 -11.78 17.53 9.39
N GLN A 338 -11.97 17.61 8.08
CA GLN A 338 -12.92 16.79 7.30
C GLN A 338 -12.21 16.20 6.09
N VAL A 339 -12.61 14.99 5.71
CA VAL A 339 -12.09 14.26 4.54
C VAL A 339 -13.23 13.80 3.65
N VAL A 340 -12.91 13.47 2.40
CA VAL A 340 -13.88 12.92 1.46
C VAL A 340 -14.28 11.52 1.92
N GLY A 341 -15.55 11.37 2.29
CA GLY A 341 -16.15 10.10 2.68
C GLY A 341 -16.59 9.25 1.49
N PRO A 342 -17.05 8.02 1.75
CA PRO A 342 -17.62 7.16 0.71
C PRO A 342 -18.79 7.87 0.01
N PRO A 343 -18.92 7.71 -1.33
CA PRO A 343 -19.99 8.35 -2.09
C PRO A 343 -21.36 7.85 -1.61
N THR A 344 -22.27 8.78 -1.31
CA THR A 344 -23.63 8.49 -0.82
C THR A 344 -24.61 8.17 -1.95
N SER A 345 -24.27 8.48 -3.20
CA SER A 345 -25.07 8.17 -4.39
C SER A 345 -24.18 7.75 -5.58
N PRO A 346 -24.70 6.94 -6.52
CA PRO A 346 -24.03 6.70 -7.79
C PRO A 346 -23.82 8.02 -8.54
N TYR A 347 -22.70 8.13 -9.24
CA TYR A 347 -22.40 9.30 -10.07
C TYR A 347 -23.55 9.62 -11.02
N GLN A 348 -24.11 10.83 -10.92
CA GLN A 348 -25.09 11.35 -11.87
C GLN A 348 -24.39 12.34 -12.80
N SER A 349 -24.28 11.99 -14.09
CA SER A 349 -23.52 12.72 -15.11
C SER A 349 -24.01 14.14 -15.43
N PHE A 350 -25.10 14.60 -14.81
CA PHE A 350 -25.69 15.93 -15.03
C PHE A 350 -26.10 16.65 -13.73
N GLY A 351 -25.69 16.17 -12.56
CA GLY A 351 -25.91 16.83 -11.27
C GLY A 351 -24.64 17.47 -10.72
N SER A 352 -24.76 18.45 -9.81
CA SER A 352 -23.61 18.89 -9.02
C SER A 352 -23.08 17.70 -8.21
N THR A 353 -21.81 17.37 -8.38
CA THR A 353 -21.15 16.33 -7.57
C THR A 353 -21.10 16.84 -6.13
N VAL A 354 -22.04 16.41 -5.30
CA VAL A 354 -21.98 16.67 -3.85
C VAL A 354 -20.88 15.77 -3.28
N VAL A 355 -19.74 16.38 -2.96
CA VAL A 355 -18.66 15.68 -2.26
C VAL A 355 -19.12 15.43 -0.84
N ASN A 356 -19.29 14.16 -0.47
CA ASN A 356 -19.62 13.78 0.89
C ASN A 356 -18.39 14.03 1.78
N LEU A 357 -18.46 15.03 2.67
CA LEU A 357 -17.41 15.32 3.63
C LEU A 357 -17.78 14.71 4.98
N VAL A 358 -16.87 13.92 5.55
CA VAL A 358 -17.05 13.26 6.84
C VAL A 358 -15.97 13.71 7.83
N PRO A 359 -16.23 13.65 9.15
CA PRO A 359 -15.22 13.95 10.16
C PRO A 359 -13.98 13.06 9.99
N ASN A 360 -12.81 13.68 9.99
CA ASN A 360 -11.55 12.96 9.83
C ASN A 360 -11.13 12.29 11.15
N GLN A 361 -11.14 10.95 11.18
CA GLN A 361 -10.72 10.18 12.35
C GLN A 361 -9.24 10.36 12.70
N LEU A 362 -8.39 10.68 11.72
CA LEU A 362 -6.96 10.91 11.92
C LEU A 362 -6.65 12.28 12.53
N HIS A 363 -7.60 13.23 12.45
CA HIS A 363 -7.38 14.60 12.92
C HIS A 363 -7.01 14.67 14.41
N VAL A 364 -7.49 13.72 15.22
CA VAL A 364 -7.17 13.62 16.65
C VAL A 364 -5.66 13.46 16.89
N ALA A 365 -4.93 12.83 15.96
CA ALA A 365 -3.49 12.65 16.05
C ALA A 365 -2.67 13.88 15.61
N LYS A 366 -3.30 14.94 15.07
CA LYS A 366 -2.63 16.10 14.47
C LYS A 366 -1.57 16.72 15.38
N SER A 367 -1.94 17.10 16.60
CA SER A 367 -1.01 17.78 17.51
C SER A 367 0.21 16.91 17.84
N PHE A 368 0.01 15.61 18.06
CA PHE A 368 1.09 14.68 18.35
C PHE A 368 2.00 14.47 17.14
N VAL A 369 1.42 14.17 15.97
CA VAL A 369 2.18 13.95 14.73
C VAL A 369 3.00 15.18 14.37
N PHE A 370 2.37 16.37 14.35
CA PHE A 370 3.08 17.61 14.03
C PHE A 370 4.18 17.88 15.05
N GLY A 371 3.90 17.82 16.36
CA GLY A 371 4.91 18.05 17.39
C GLY A 371 6.12 17.12 17.30
N ARG A 372 5.90 15.85 16.90
CA ARG A 372 6.97 14.87 16.73
C ARG A 372 7.79 15.09 15.46
N VAL A 373 7.16 15.35 14.32
CA VAL A 373 7.92 15.64 13.08
C VAL A 373 8.65 16.98 13.20
N GLN A 374 8.06 17.98 13.87
CA GLN A 374 8.69 19.27 14.15
C GLN A 374 9.97 19.14 14.99
N ALA A 375 10.04 18.18 15.93
CA ALA A 375 11.24 17.94 16.72
C ALA A 375 12.47 17.60 15.84
N HIS A 376 12.25 17.03 14.66
CA HIS A 376 13.31 16.70 13.70
C HIS A 376 13.59 17.79 12.65
N LEU A 377 12.92 18.95 12.73
CA LEU A 377 13.13 20.06 11.81
C LEU A 377 14.62 20.50 11.73
N PRO A 378 15.38 20.58 12.83
CA PRO A 378 16.82 20.88 12.75
C PRO A 378 17.61 19.85 11.93
N GLU A 379 17.27 18.57 12.03
CA GLU A 379 17.93 17.49 11.29
C GLU A 379 17.61 17.57 9.80
N ILE A 380 16.35 17.84 9.45
CA ILE A 380 15.88 18.05 8.08
C ILE A 380 16.64 19.22 7.43
N LEU A 381 16.73 20.36 8.12
CA LEU A 381 17.44 21.54 7.61
C LEU A 381 18.95 21.31 7.49
N THR A 382 19.54 20.63 8.46
CA THR A 382 20.96 20.23 8.43
C THR A 382 21.24 19.29 7.25
N TYR A 383 20.32 18.36 6.96
CA TYR A 383 20.42 17.47 5.81
C TYR A 383 20.44 18.26 4.49
N LEU A 384 19.51 19.22 4.32
CA LEU A 384 19.46 20.09 3.14
C LEU A 384 20.75 20.90 2.97
N GLN A 385 21.30 21.43 4.06
CA GLN A 385 22.57 22.16 4.05
C GLN A 385 23.76 21.28 3.62
N LYS A 386 23.87 20.08 4.18
CA LYS A 386 24.93 19.11 3.81
C LYS A 386 24.82 18.69 2.35
N GLN A 387 23.60 18.42 1.89
CA GLN A 387 23.34 18.06 0.50
C GLN A 387 23.73 19.21 -0.46
N PHE A 388 23.32 20.44 -0.17
CA PHE A 388 23.66 21.60 -1.00
C PHE A 388 25.17 21.87 -1.00
N THR A 389 25.82 21.81 0.16
CA THR A 389 27.27 22.03 0.28
C THR A 389 28.06 21.00 -0.52
N SER A 390 27.67 19.73 -0.43
CA SER A 390 28.28 18.66 -1.21
C SER A 390 28.10 18.92 -2.71
N GLN A 391 26.92 19.40 -3.12
CA GLN A 391 26.62 19.70 -4.52
C GLN A 391 27.51 20.83 -5.06
N GLN A 392 27.72 21.89 -4.28
CA GLN A 392 28.60 23.00 -4.65
C GLN A 392 30.07 22.56 -4.76
N GLN A 393 30.52 21.68 -3.88
CA GLN A 393 31.89 21.13 -3.92
C GLN A 393 32.14 20.26 -5.16
N GLN A 394 31.13 19.52 -5.62
CA GLN A 394 31.25 18.65 -6.80
C GLN A 394 30.94 19.33 -8.14
N GLN A 395 30.30 20.50 -8.16
CA GLN A 395 30.01 21.25 -9.40
C GLN A 395 31.25 21.59 -10.24
N HIS A 396 32.45 21.60 -9.63
CA HIS A 396 33.72 21.85 -10.33
C HIS A 396 34.46 20.58 -10.79
N VAL A 397 33.96 19.39 -10.47
CA VAL A 397 34.57 18.10 -10.86
C VAL A 397 33.82 17.56 -12.07
N ALA A 398 34.47 17.53 -13.23
CA ALA A 398 33.89 17.01 -14.46
C ALA A 398 33.64 15.49 -14.34
N GLY A 399 32.38 15.06 -14.52
CA GLY A 399 32.00 13.64 -14.58
C GLY A 399 31.11 13.14 -13.44
N CYS A 400 30.03 13.85 -13.10
CA CYS A 400 29.00 13.29 -12.20
C CYS A 400 28.17 12.24 -12.94
N ASP A 401 28.25 10.99 -12.46
CA ASP A 401 27.56 9.81 -13.02
C ASP A 401 26.03 9.84 -12.86
N HIS A 402 25.49 10.86 -12.18
CA HIS A 402 24.08 10.97 -11.79
C HIS A 402 23.30 12.03 -12.60
N GLY A 403 23.89 12.55 -13.68
CA GLY A 403 23.29 13.60 -14.49
C GLY A 403 22.12 13.10 -15.34
N VAL A 404 21.06 13.91 -15.46
CA VAL A 404 19.90 13.62 -16.31
C VAL A 404 19.98 14.43 -17.59
N ARG A 405 19.92 13.75 -18.74
CA ARG A 405 19.87 14.38 -20.05
C ARG A 405 18.42 14.60 -20.47
N HIS A 406 18.03 15.86 -20.60
CA HIS A 406 16.79 16.26 -21.24
C HIS A 406 17.01 16.47 -22.74
N THR A 407 15.93 16.67 -23.49
CA THR A 407 15.97 16.91 -24.94
C THR A 407 16.80 18.14 -25.31
N ALA A 408 16.75 19.20 -24.50
CA ALA A 408 17.40 20.48 -24.79
C ALA A 408 18.64 20.78 -23.93
N TYR A 409 18.83 20.11 -22.79
CA TYR A 409 19.93 20.39 -21.84
C TYR A 409 20.23 19.19 -20.94
N THR A 410 21.38 19.21 -20.27
CA THR A 410 21.75 18.20 -19.27
C THR A 410 21.85 18.84 -17.90
N VAL A 411 21.31 18.18 -16.88
CA VAL A 411 21.40 18.61 -15.48
C VAL A 411 22.31 17.65 -14.73
N SER A 412 23.47 18.13 -14.28
CA SER A 412 24.46 17.29 -13.57
C SER A 412 23.94 16.74 -12.24
N HIS A 413 23.07 17.49 -11.56
CA HIS A 413 22.42 17.08 -10.32
C HIS A 413 20.93 17.37 -10.43
N PRO A 414 20.07 16.40 -10.80
CA PRO A 414 18.64 16.63 -10.97
C PRO A 414 17.96 17.04 -9.66
N PHE A 415 16.90 17.83 -9.77
CA PHE A 415 16.00 18.09 -8.63
C PHE A 415 15.06 16.90 -8.47
N THR A 416 15.41 15.98 -7.57
CA THR A 416 14.67 14.74 -7.32
C THR A 416 13.35 14.96 -6.59
N GLU A 417 12.39 14.05 -6.75
CA GLU A 417 11.14 14.02 -5.98
C GLU A 417 11.38 14.13 -4.47
N PHE A 418 12.38 13.43 -3.93
CA PHE A 418 12.76 13.52 -2.52
C PHE A 418 13.03 14.96 -2.03
N ARG A 419 13.67 15.80 -2.85
CA ARG A 419 13.91 17.21 -2.50
C ARG A 419 12.61 18.01 -2.52
N LEU A 420 11.70 17.71 -3.45
CA LEU A 420 10.38 18.30 -3.49
C LEU A 420 9.59 17.95 -2.23
N LEU A 421 9.56 16.67 -1.84
CA LEU A 421 8.86 16.18 -0.65
C LEU A 421 9.43 16.79 0.64
N LEU A 422 10.75 16.96 0.75
CA LEU A 422 11.37 17.69 1.86
C LEU A 422 10.85 19.12 1.96
N VAL A 423 10.81 19.84 0.84
CA VAL A 423 10.35 21.24 0.80
C VAL A 423 8.84 21.33 1.08
N GLN A 424 8.03 20.40 0.56
CA GLN A 424 6.60 20.34 0.87
C GLN A 424 6.34 20.01 2.34
N MET A 425 7.15 19.14 2.95
CA MET A 425 7.09 18.89 4.39
C MET A 425 7.44 20.15 5.19
N LEU A 426 8.46 20.92 4.77
CA LEU A 426 8.74 22.24 5.38
C LEU A 426 7.54 23.18 5.27
N VAL A 427 6.86 23.24 4.11
CA VAL A 427 5.63 24.02 3.93
C VAL A 427 4.58 23.58 4.95
N ALA A 428 4.27 22.28 5.02
CA ALA A 428 3.24 21.76 5.92
C ALA A 428 3.54 22.08 7.40
N LEU A 429 4.80 21.95 7.83
CA LEU A 429 5.21 22.25 9.22
C LEU A 429 5.10 23.75 9.54
N VAL A 430 5.49 24.62 8.61
CA VAL A 430 5.41 26.08 8.77
C VAL A 430 3.95 26.58 8.70
N GLU A 431 3.11 25.96 7.89
CA GLU A 431 1.68 26.29 7.84
C GLU A 431 0.97 25.98 9.14
N HIS A 432 1.38 24.90 9.82
CA HIS A 432 0.87 24.56 11.14
C HIS A 432 1.31 25.56 12.21
N ASP A 433 2.58 25.96 12.19
CA ASP A 433 3.10 26.96 13.11
C ASP A 433 4.20 27.81 12.46
N ALA A 434 3.89 29.10 12.24
CA ALA A 434 4.79 30.03 11.58
C ALA A 434 6.01 30.42 12.45
N ALA A 435 5.99 30.15 13.77
CA ALA A 435 7.13 30.44 14.64
C ALA A 435 8.40 29.66 14.23
N HIS A 436 8.23 28.52 13.56
CA HIS A 436 9.34 27.73 13.00
C HIS A 436 10.24 28.55 12.07
N LEU A 437 9.68 29.51 11.33
CA LEU A 437 10.44 30.38 10.44
C LEU A 437 11.44 31.25 11.21
N ALA A 438 11.05 31.78 12.37
CA ALA A 438 11.93 32.61 13.19
C ALA A 438 12.98 31.75 13.92
N MET A 439 12.60 30.55 14.36
CA MET A 439 13.46 29.70 15.18
C MET A 439 14.51 28.92 14.37
N PHE A 440 14.14 28.40 13.20
CA PHE A 440 14.96 27.40 12.49
C PHE A 440 15.47 27.84 11.12
N PHE A 441 14.79 28.77 10.43
CA PHE A 441 15.18 29.18 9.07
C PHE A 441 16.29 30.23 9.09
N SER A 442 17.53 29.76 9.04
CA SER A 442 18.71 30.62 8.91
C SER A 442 18.82 31.25 7.51
N VAL A 443 19.71 32.25 7.40
CA VAL A 443 20.08 32.85 6.10
C VAL A 443 20.55 31.78 5.11
N ASP A 444 21.29 30.77 5.57
CA ASP A 444 21.83 29.73 4.70
C ASP A 444 20.73 28.82 4.16
N VAL A 445 19.72 28.48 4.97
CA VAL A 445 18.54 27.75 4.51
C VAL A 445 17.84 28.53 3.40
N TRP A 446 17.59 29.83 3.60
CA TRP A 446 16.98 30.67 2.57
C TRP A 446 17.82 30.77 1.30
N ARG A 447 19.15 30.86 1.43
CA ARG A 447 20.06 30.87 0.26
C ARG A 447 19.98 29.58 -0.53
N ILE A 448 19.88 28.42 0.12
CA ILE A 448 19.73 27.12 -0.56
C ILE A 448 18.43 27.11 -1.37
N LEU A 449 17.32 27.51 -0.75
CA LEU A 449 16.01 27.57 -1.42
C LEU A 449 16.02 28.55 -2.59
N VAL A 450 16.56 29.75 -2.40
CA VAL A 450 16.69 30.73 -3.50
C VAL A 450 17.60 30.21 -4.61
N ALA A 451 18.73 29.58 -4.27
CA ALA A 451 19.66 29.02 -5.26
C ALA A 451 19.00 27.91 -6.09
N TRP A 452 18.21 27.02 -5.48
CA TRP A 452 17.45 26.01 -6.20
C TRP A 452 16.37 26.61 -7.11
N PHE A 453 15.74 27.72 -6.71
CA PHE A 453 14.78 28.43 -7.55
C PHE A 453 15.42 28.89 -8.87
N VAL A 454 16.66 29.39 -8.80
CA VAL A 454 17.43 29.81 -9.97
C VAL A 454 17.97 28.62 -10.76
N GLN A 455 18.48 27.60 -10.07
CA GLN A 455 19.15 26.46 -10.69
C GLN A 455 18.18 25.57 -11.49
N TYR A 456 16.92 25.47 -11.06
CA TYR A 456 15.91 24.61 -11.68
C TYR A 456 14.72 25.43 -12.20
N PRO A 457 14.88 26.18 -13.30
CA PRO A 457 13.89 27.15 -13.79
C PRO A 457 12.62 26.53 -14.39
N HIS A 458 12.60 25.21 -14.60
CA HIS A 458 11.46 24.49 -15.19
C HIS A 458 10.71 23.58 -14.19
N THR A 459 11.06 23.60 -12.91
CA THR A 459 10.44 22.76 -11.87
C THR A 459 9.26 23.48 -11.21
N ASN A 460 8.13 23.57 -11.90
CA ASN A 460 6.94 24.30 -11.42
C ASN A 460 6.45 23.84 -10.03
N LEU A 461 6.50 22.54 -9.75
CA LEU A 461 6.10 21.98 -8.45
C LEU A 461 6.94 22.56 -7.29
N TYR A 462 8.25 22.67 -7.51
CA TYR A 462 9.15 23.27 -6.54
C TYR A 462 8.90 24.76 -6.39
N HIS A 463 8.73 25.50 -7.50
CA HIS A 463 8.45 26.94 -7.45
C HIS A 463 7.16 27.25 -6.72
N HIS A 464 6.14 26.41 -6.87
CA HIS A 464 4.90 26.51 -6.10
C HIS A 464 5.13 26.33 -4.59
N ALA A 465 5.85 25.27 -4.19
CA ALA A 465 6.17 25.02 -2.78
C ALA A 465 7.05 26.14 -2.18
N PHE A 466 8.05 26.60 -2.92
CA PHE A 466 8.89 27.73 -2.54
C PHE A 466 8.07 29.02 -2.37
N TYR A 467 7.19 29.33 -3.33
CA TYR A 467 6.30 30.49 -3.22
C TYR A 467 5.41 30.41 -1.98
N ARG A 468 4.85 29.24 -1.64
CA ARG A 468 4.07 29.05 -0.41
C ARG A 468 4.90 29.38 0.84
N LEU A 469 6.14 28.88 0.94
CA LEU A 469 7.05 29.24 2.05
C LEU A 469 7.31 30.75 2.12
N VAL A 470 7.60 31.38 0.98
CA VAL A 470 7.82 32.84 0.93
C VAL A 470 6.56 33.59 1.36
N PHE A 471 5.38 33.16 0.90
CA PHE A 471 4.12 33.78 1.27
C PHE A 471 3.83 33.67 2.77
N LEU A 472 4.09 32.51 3.38
CA LEU A 472 3.98 32.30 4.82
C LEU A 472 4.94 33.19 5.60
N ALA A 473 6.20 33.30 5.14
CA ALA A 473 7.20 34.19 5.72
C ALA A 473 6.81 35.66 5.62
N LEU A 474 6.19 36.09 4.51
CA LEU A 474 5.69 37.46 4.39
C LEU A 474 4.48 37.73 5.28
N ARG A 475 3.62 36.74 5.46
CA ARG A 475 2.41 36.85 6.31
C ARG A 475 2.74 37.02 7.80
N THR A 476 3.92 36.59 8.27
CA THR A 476 4.30 36.81 9.68
C THR A 476 4.54 38.29 10.00
N ASN A 477 4.90 39.09 9.00
CA ASN A 477 5.33 40.48 9.15
C ASN A 477 6.43 40.69 10.22
N ASP A 478 7.26 39.67 10.47
CA ASP A 478 8.32 39.72 11.47
C ASP A 478 9.67 40.01 10.82
N SER A 479 10.35 41.06 11.29
CA SER A 479 11.69 41.42 10.83
C SER A 479 12.73 40.32 11.03
N VAL A 480 12.59 39.46 12.04
CA VAL A 480 13.50 38.33 12.31
C VAL A 480 13.42 37.30 11.18
N VAL A 481 12.23 37.10 10.60
CA VAL A 481 12.00 36.19 9.47
C VAL A 481 12.35 36.87 8.15
N LEU A 482 11.95 38.13 7.98
CA LEU A 482 12.02 38.84 6.71
C LEU A 482 13.42 39.34 6.34
N LYS A 483 14.24 39.77 7.31
CA LYS A 483 15.60 40.27 7.02
C LYS A 483 16.50 39.17 6.41
N PRO A 484 16.58 37.95 6.98
CA PRO A 484 17.33 36.85 6.37
C PRO A 484 16.94 36.57 4.91
N LEU A 485 15.63 36.56 4.63
CA LEU A 485 15.08 36.25 3.31
C LEU A 485 15.28 37.39 2.30
N LEU A 486 14.82 38.60 2.63
CA LEU A 486 14.77 39.73 1.69
C LEU A 486 16.13 40.40 1.52
N GLN A 487 16.85 40.63 2.62
CA GLN A 487 18.10 41.40 2.61
C GLN A 487 19.32 40.48 2.45
N HIS A 488 19.43 39.41 3.25
CA HIS A 488 20.68 38.64 3.32
C HIS A 488 20.77 37.54 2.25
N ALA A 489 19.65 36.91 1.90
CA ALA A 489 19.52 36.00 0.76
C ALA A 489 19.23 36.73 -0.56
N LYS A 490 19.02 38.07 -0.51
CA LYS A 490 18.79 38.93 -1.70
C LYS A 490 17.69 38.41 -2.63
N LEU A 491 16.57 37.94 -2.05
CA LEU A 491 15.48 37.34 -2.82
C LEU A 491 15.02 38.23 -3.98
N VAL A 492 14.67 39.49 -3.69
CA VAL A 492 14.08 40.40 -4.68
C VAL A 492 15.04 40.65 -5.84
N THR A 493 16.31 40.94 -5.56
CA THR A 493 17.34 41.13 -6.58
C THR A 493 17.47 39.90 -7.46
N THR A 494 17.56 38.72 -6.83
CA THR A 494 17.70 37.44 -7.54
C THR A 494 16.50 37.17 -8.46
N LEU A 495 15.26 37.40 -7.98
CA LEU A 495 14.05 37.22 -8.78
C LEU A 495 14.03 38.15 -10.01
N ILE A 496 14.41 39.42 -9.84
CA ILE A 496 14.48 40.40 -10.94
C ILE A 496 15.54 40.00 -11.97
N ASP A 497 16.70 39.55 -11.51
CA ASP A 497 17.81 39.14 -12.39
C ASP A 497 17.42 37.92 -13.23
N VAL A 498 16.79 36.91 -12.62
CA VAL A 498 16.27 35.73 -13.34
C VAL A 498 15.20 36.12 -14.35
N TYR A 499 14.27 36.99 -13.96
CA TYR A 499 13.21 37.47 -14.86
C TYR A 499 13.77 38.26 -16.06
N ARG A 500 14.93 38.90 -15.93
CA ARG A 500 15.57 39.61 -17.06
C ARG A 500 16.41 38.69 -17.94
N LYS A 501 17.04 37.68 -17.34
CA LYS A 501 18.03 36.82 -18.01
C LYS A 501 17.41 35.83 -19.00
N ASP A 502 16.27 35.23 -18.64
CA ASP A 502 15.64 34.18 -19.46
C ASP A 502 14.15 34.45 -19.70
N PRO A 503 13.76 34.87 -20.93
CA PRO A 503 12.36 35.05 -21.32
C PRO A 503 11.55 33.76 -21.35
N THR A 504 12.21 32.61 -21.47
CA THR A 504 11.58 31.30 -21.68
C THR A 504 11.46 30.46 -20.40
N ALA A 505 12.01 30.94 -19.29
CA ALA A 505 11.93 30.25 -18.00
C ALA A 505 10.49 30.09 -17.50
N SER A 506 10.11 28.87 -17.11
CA SER A 506 8.77 28.57 -16.56
C SER A 506 8.52 29.26 -15.22
N SER A 507 9.58 29.59 -14.48
CA SER A 507 9.54 30.26 -13.17
C SER A 507 9.02 31.70 -13.20
N ARG A 508 8.90 32.34 -14.37
CA ARG A 508 8.49 33.75 -14.51
C ARG A 508 7.14 34.06 -13.87
N GLY A 509 6.17 33.15 -14.01
CA GLY A 509 4.86 33.31 -13.36
C GLY A 509 4.98 33.40 -11.84
N TYR A 510 5.77 32.52 -11.23
CA TYR A 510 6.03 32.53 -9.79
C TYR A 510 6.86 33.73 -9.33
N ILE A 511 7.78 34.24 -10.16
CA ILE A 511 8.50 35.49 -9.88
C ILE A 511 7.52 36.65 -9.74
N LEU A 512 6.59 36.79 -10.70
CA LEU A 512 5.58 37.85 -10.66
C LEU A 512 4.67 37.71 -9.44
N GLN A 513 4.25 36.48 -9.11
CA GLN A 513 3.45 36.21 -7.89
C GLN A 513 4.21 36.62 -6.62
N ALA A 514 5.48 36.24 -6.49
CA ALA A 514 6.31 36.60 -5.34
C ALA A 514 6.51 38.12 -5.22
N CYS A 515 6.85 38.80 -6.33
CA CYS A 515 6.98 40.26 -6.35
C CYS A 515 5.68 40.98 -5.97
N ASN A 516 4.54 40.48 -6.47
CA ASN A 516 3.23 41.02 -6.10
C ASN A 516 2.93 40.81 -4.62
N ALA A 517 3.16 39.62 -4.07
CA ALA A 517 2.96 39.33 -2.64
C ALA A 517 3.81 40.26 -1.75
N ILE A 518 5.08 40.46 -2.11
CA ILE A 518 5.98 41.39 -1.40
C ILE A 518 5.42 42.82 -1.47
N ARG A 519 4.98 43.27 -2.65
CA ARG A 519 4.38 44.61 -2.83
C ARG A 519 3.15 44.80 -1.95
N TYR A 520 2.22 43.84 -1.93
CA TYR A 520 1.00 43.96 -1.15
C TYR A 520 1.26 44.08 0.36
N ILE A 521 2.22 43.31 0.87
CA ILE A 521 2.53 43.31 2.31
C ILE A 521 3.30 44.57 2.72
N TYR A 522 4.15 45.10 1.84
CA TYR A 522 4.75 46.43 2.03
C TYR A 522 3.70 47.54 2.07
N ILE A 523 2.68 47.52 1.21
CA ILE A 523 1.62 48.54 1.20
C ILE A 523 0.75 48.46 2.46
N LEU A 524 0.42 47.25 2.92
CA LEU A 524 -0.37 47.03 4.14
C LEU A 524 0.36 47.37 5.44
N SER A 525 1.69 47.49 5.44
CA SER A 525 2.47 47.85 6.64
C SER A 525 2.62 49.37 6.84
N PHE A 526 2.19 50.17 5.87
CA PHE A 526 2.25 51.64 5.89
C PHE A 526 0.86 52.31 6.00
N TYR A 527 -0.20 51.51 6.15
CA TYR A 527 -1.55 51.92 6.57
C TYR A 527 -1.88 51.21 7.88
#